data_AF-A0A068Y7V9-F1
#
_entry.id   AF-A0A068Y7V9-F1
#
_cell.length_a   1.000
_cell.length_b   1.000
_cell.length_c   1.000
_cell.angle_alpha   90.00
_cell.angle_beta   90.00
_cell.angle_gamma   90.00
#
_symmetry.space_group_name_H-M   'P 1'
#
loop_
_entity.id
_entity.type
_entity.pdbx_description
1 polymer ?
#
loop_
_entity_poly.entity_id
_entity_poly.type
_entity_poly.pdbx_seq_one_letter_code
_entity_poly.pdbx_strand_id
1 'polypeptide(L)'
;MASDAPANEGSKSTFTEEEEKEIFSHPFFAHSAEEMEGNPAYEALRTLKYESDDPNANAGSFKEEGNYYVKQKDYEKAITAYTGGILAKPTDKKLLAVLYTNRGIVHGLRKNHGSCVKDCNCAIKQDPTHLKAYFQAAKSLMILSRPVEAMELCEAGLKVAADNETLEELKAKAMNLQAVIAAKEEKKQGAVKESHSKLSGAFKQLAARGIVIDFEQPPVGLPEHAAVEISFDHMNLIHWPVLFMYPEFSQTDFVQDVAEYLTIRECLKHVLNPSEPPPWDKAKAYTTSEDELEVYFEDTKFAKQMVEVPITRTITELTKCPGFYVRRDLVIILFVVSRLSKNFHKMWIENLRG
;
A
#
# COMPACT_ATOMS: atom_id res chain seq x y z
N MET A 1 -6.14 35.85 -44.14
CA MET A 1 -7.51 35.48 -43.72
C MET A 1 -7.59 35.70 -42.23
N ALA A 2 -8.22 36.80 -41.82
CA ALA A 2 -8.50 37.14 -40.44
C ALA A 2 -10.01 37.43 -40.36
N SER A 3 -10.72 36.68 -39.52
CA SER A 3 -12.14 36.80 -39.13
C SER A 3 -12.42 35.59 -38.24
N ASP A 4 -13.04 35.60 -37.08
CA ASP A 4 -13.71 36.61 -36.25
C ASP A 4 -13.80 35.97 -34.85
N ALA A 5 -13.77 36.78 -33.79
CA ALA A 5 -14.35 36.38 -32.50
C ALA A 5 -15.24 37.54 -32.04
N PRO A 6 -16.56 37.33 -31.83
CA PRO A 6 -17.44 38.41 -31.42
C PRO A 6 -17.19 38.80 -29.96
N ALA A 7 -17.23 40.10 -29.70
CA ALA A 7 -17.17 40.69 -28.38
C ALA A 7 -18.35 40.19 -27.52
N ASN A 8 -18.03 39.79 -26.29
CA ASN A 8 -19.01 39.41 -25.28
C ASN A 8 -19.71 40.68 -24.79
N GLU A 9 -20.86 41.00 -25.38
CA GLU A 9 -21.77 42.03 -24.87
C GLU A 9 -22.32 41.56 -23.51
N GLY A 10 -21.83 42.18 -22.44
CA GLY A 10 -22.36 41.99 -21.10
C GLY A 10 -23.85 42.28 -21.09
N SER A 11 -24.64 41.27 -20.71
CA SER A 11 -26.04 41.42 -20.34
C SER A 11 -26.16 42.58 -19.36
N LYS A 12 -26.73 43.71 -19.81
CA LYS A 12 -27.10 44.80 -18.92
C LYS A 12 -28.24 44.30 -18.04
N SER A 13 -27.99 44.32 -16.74
CA SER A 13 -28.97 44.00 -15.71
C SER A 13 -30.26 44.81 -15.92
N THR A 14 -31.40 44.14 -15.79
CA THR A 14 -32.74 44.72 -15.94
C THR A 14 -33.22 45.47 -14.69
N PHE A 15 -32.41 45.52 -13.64
CA PHE A 15 -32.73 46.16 -12.37
C PHE A 15 -32.21 47.61 -12.35
N THR A 16 -32.94 48.50 -11.68
CA THR A 16 -32.45 49.84 -11.38
C THR A 16 -31.30 49.79 -10.38
N GLU A 17 -30.41 50.80 -10.37
CA GLU A 17 -29.27 50.82 -9.44
C GLU A 17 -29.68 50.73 -7.95
N GLU A 18 -30.89 51.17 -7.61
CA GLU A 18 -31.45 51.05 -6.26
C GLU A 18 -31.93 49.63 -5.97
N GLU A 19 -32.62 48.99 -6.91
CA GLU A 19 -33.04 47.58 -6.80
C GLU A 19 -31.83 46.63 -6.74
N GLU A 20 -30.77 46.90 -7.51
CA GLU A 20 -29.53 46.13 -7.41
C GLU A 20 -28.91 46.26 -6.03
N LYS A 21 -28.80 47.49 -5.50
CA LYS A 21 -28.29 47.70 -4.14
C LYS A 21 -29.13 46.97 -3.09
N GLU A 22 -30.45 46.98 -3.23
CA GLU A 22 -31.33 46.28 -2.30
C GLU A 22 -31.19 44.75 -2.40
N ILE A 23 -31.17 44.20 -3.62
CA ILE A 23 -31.00 42.75 -3.86
C ILE A 23 -29.63 42.27 -3.37
N PHE A 24 -28.54 42.97 -3.70
CA PHE A 24 -27.20 42.61 -3.27
C PHE A 24 -26.92 42.92 -1.79
N SER A 25 -27.77 43.73 -1.14
CA SER A 25 -27.77 43.89 0.32
C SER A 25 -28.49 42.75 1.06
N HIS A 26 -29.10 41.79 0.35
CA HIS A 26 -29.76 40.66 0.98
C HIS A 26 -28.71 39.66 1.54
N PRO A 27 -28.90 39.09 2.75
CA PRO A 27 -27.94 38.19 3.40
C PRO A 27 -27.52 36.96 2.57
N PHE A 28 -28.33 36.58 1.59
CA PHE A 28 -28.04 35.49 0.65
C PHE A 28 -26.85 35.80 -0.28
N PHE A 29 -26.56 37.07 -0.56
CA PHE A 29 -25.48 37.51 -1.45
C PHE A 29 -24.25 38.03 -0.71
N ALA A 30 -24.26 38.04 0.62
CA ALA A 30 -23.14 38.49 1.43
C ALA A 30 -21.93 37.54 1.32
N HIS A 31 -20.72 38.10 1.25
CA HIS A 31 -19.48 37.32 1.18
C HIS A 31 -18.95 36.93 2.56
N SER A 32 -19.28 37.70 3.60
CA SER A 32 -18.94 37.41 4.99
C SER A 32 -20.05 37.84 5.95
N ALA A 33 -20.02 37.30 7.17
CA ALA A 33 -21.00 37.62 8.20
C ALA A 33 -20.76 39.01 8.81
N GLU A 34 -19.50 39.46 8.85
CA GLU A 34 -19.10 40.75 9.41
C GLU A 34 -19.57 41.93 8.54
N GLU A 35 -19.70 41.75 7.22
CA GLU A 35 -20.22 42.77 6.28
C GLU A 35 -21.70 43.10 6.50
N MET A 36 -22.44 42.24 7.22
CA MET A 36 -23.90 42.30 7.35
C MET A 36 -24.37 42.72 8.74
N GLU A 37 -23.44 43.02 9.65
CA GLU A 37 -23.77 43.41 11.02
C GLU A 37 -24.56 44.74 11.02
N GLY A 38 -25.78 44.72 11.56
CA GLY A 38 -26.73 45.86 11.50
C GLY A 38 -27.69 45.88 10.30
N ASN A 39 -27.62 44.93 9.35
CA ASN A 39 -28.62 44.79 8.29
C ASN A 39 -29.91 44.13 8.84
N PRO A 40 -31.11 44.74 8.67
CA PRO A 40 -32.36 44.22 9.24
C PRO A 40 -32.71 42.79 8.83
N ALA A 41 -32.42 42.38 7.59
CA ALA A 41 -32.68 41.03 7.11
C ALA A 41 -31.70 40.02 7.70
N TYR A 42 -30.43 40.42 7.90
CA TYR A 42 -29.43 39.61 8.58
C TYR A 42 -29.77 39.43 10.06
N GLU A 43 -30.16 40.51 10.74
CA GLU A 43 -30.59 40.47 12.14
C GLU A 43 -31.86 39.63 12.32
N ALA A 44 -32.81 39.70 11.38
CA ALA A 44 -33.99 38.84 11.40
C ALA A 44 -33.63 37.35 11.23
N LEU A 45 -32.72 37.00 10.32
CA LEU A 45 -32.22 35.63 10.15
C LEU A 45 -31.40 35.15 11.36
N ARG A 46 -30.61 36.04 11.95
CA ARG A 46 -29.84 35.79 13.17
C ARG A 46 -30.78 35.51 14.34
N THR A 47 -31.84 36.29 14.49
CA THR A 47 -32.89 36.10 15.50
C THR A 47 -33.68 34.81 15.26
N LEU A 48 -33.92 34.43 13.99
CA LEU A 48 -34.55 33.15 13.66
C LEU A 48 -33.65 31.95 14.00
N LYS A 49 -32.33 32.09 13.86
CA LYS A 49 -31.36 31.01 14.08
C LYS A 49 -30.87 30.90 15.52
N TYR A 50 -30.83 32.01 16.26
CA TYR A 50 -30.39 32.08 17.64
C TYR A 50 -31.57 32.57 18.49
N GLU A 51 -32.12 31.65 19.29
CA GLU A 51 -33.33 31.89 20.10
C GLU A 51 -33.11 32.89 21.25
N SER A 52 -31.87 33.23 21.55
CA SER A 52 -31.47 34.12 22.66
C SER A 52 -30.21 34.91 22.34
N ASP A 53 -30.02 36.09 22.94
CA ASP A 53 -28.75 36.83 22.91
C ASP A 53 -27.64 36.12 23.72
N ASP A 54 -27.98 35.14 24.55
CA ASP A 54 -27.03 34.36 25.35
C ASP A 54 -26.36 33.25 24.50
N PRO A 55 -25.03 33.31 24.28
CA PRO A 55 -24.27 32.28 23.57
C PRO A 55 -24.44 30.87 24.17
N ASN A 56 -24.62 30.75 25.48
CA ASN A 56 -24.78 29.46 26.15
C ASN A 56 -26.15 28.85 25.89
N ALA A 57 -27.21 29.67 25.92
CA ALA A 57 -28.56 29.23 25.59
C ALA A 57 -28.64 28.71 24.14
N ASN A 58 -28.05 29.46 23.20
CA ASN A 58 -27.96 29.06 21.79
C ASN A 58 -27.21 27.74 21.61
N ALA A 59 -26.03 27.61 22.21
CA ALA A 59 -25.25 26.38 22.20
C ALA A 59 -26.02 25.19 22.81
N GLY A 60 -26.83 25.46 23.84
CA GLY A 60 -27.74 24.49 24.45
C GLY A 60 -28.83 24.00 23.49
N SER A 61 -29.46 24.91 22.75
CA SER A 61 -30.49 24.58 21.75
C SER A 61 -29.91 23.70 20.63
N PHE A 62 -28.76 24.09 20.05
CA PHE A 62 -28.03 23.30 19.06
C PHE A 62 -27.59 21.91 19.57
N LYS A 63 -27.24 21.81 20.86
CA LYS A 63 -26.91 20.52 21.48
C LYS A 63 -28.13 19.59 21.49
N GLU A 64 -29.32 20.09 21.81
CA GLU A 64 -30.55 19.28 21.79
C GLU A 64 -31.00 18.93 20.37
N GLU A 65 -30.86 19.84 19.41
CA GLU A 65 -31.08 19.57 17.99
C GLU A 65 -30.13 18.47 17.48
N GLY A 66 -28.84 18.56 17.81
CA GLY A 66 -27.87 17.53 17.49
C GLY A 66 -28.25 16.17 18.10
N ASN A 67 -28.66 16.15 19.37
CA ASN A 67 -29.14 14.93 20.04
C ASN A 67 -30.37 14.33 19.34
N TYR A 68 -31.29 15.16 18.88
CA TYR A 68 -32.46 14.73 18.11
C TYR A 68 -32.04 14.04 16.81
N TYR A 69 -31.16 14.65 16.01
CA TYR A 69 -30.69 14.04 14.76
C TYR A 69 -29.87 12.76 14.97
N VAL A 70 -29.09 12.67 16.05
CA VAL A 70 -28.41 11.42 16.42
C VAL A 70 -29.42 10.30 16.68
N LYS A 71 -30.54 10.58 17.37
CA LYS A 71 -31.61 9.59 17.59
C LYS A 71 -32.25 9.14 16.27
N GLN A 72 -32.40 10.06 15.31
CA GLN A 72 -32.89 9.76 13.96
C GLN A 72 -31.85 9.08 13.05
N LYS A 73 -30.61 8.89 13.53
CA LYS A 73 -29.45 8.39 12.75
C LYS A 73 -29.08 9.29 11.56
N ASP A 74 -29.53 10.54 11.54
CA ASP A 74 -29.13 11.56 10.55
C ASP A 74 -27.84 12.23 11.04
N TYR A 75 -26.72 11.55 10.80
CA TYR A 75 -25.42 11.96 11.34
C TYR A 75 -24.88 13.25 10.72
N GLU A 76 -25.26 13.59 9.49
CA GLU A 76 -24.79 14.82 8.82
C GLU A 76 -25.41 16.06 9.46
N LYS A 77 -26.74 16.03 9.68
CA LYS A 77 -27.43 17.11 10.38
C LYS A 77 -27.00 17.22 11.83
N ALA A 78 -26.75 16.09 12.51
CA ALA A 78 -26.21 16.09 13.87
C ALA A 78 -24.84 16.81 13.94
N ILE A 79 -23.92 16.53 13.01
CA ILE A 79 -22.61 17.21 12.94
C ILE A 79 -22.80 18.70 12.70
N THR A 80 -23.72 19.07 11.81
CA THR A 80 -24.02 20.48 11.49
C THR A 80 -24.56 21.22 12.71
N ALA A 81 -25.52 20.63 13.41
CA ALA A 81 -26.10 21.20 14.64
C ALA A 81 -25.05 21.37 15.75
N TYR A 82 -24.25 20.34 16.05
CA TYR A 82 -23.17 20.49 17.04
C TYR A 82 -22.11 21.51 16.63
N THR A 83 -21.82 21.61 15.33
CA THR A 83 -20.90 22.63 14.81
C THR A 83 -21.50 24.03 14.98
N GLY A 84 -22.80 24.21 14.74
CA GLY A 84 -23.53 25.44 15.05
C GLY A 84 -23.41 25.83 16.52
N GLY A 85 -23.58 24.87 17.44
CA GLY A 85 -23.39 25.10 18.87
C GLY A 85 -21.97 25.51 19.26
N ILE A 86 -20.94 24.95 18.61
CA ILE A 86 -19.54 25.36 18.81
C ILE A 86 -19.30 26.77 18.26
N LEU A 87 -19.87 27.09 17.09
CA LEU A 87 -19.74 28.40 16.44
C LEU A 87 -20.49 29.51 17.19
N ALA A 88 -21.49 29.17 18.00
CA ALA A 88 -22.14 30.09 18.93
C ALA A 88 -21.17 30.60 20.03
N LYS A 89 -19.98 30.02 20.16
CA LYS A 89 -18.93 30.40 21.13
C LYS A 89 -19.47 30.50 22.57
N PRO A 90 -20.03 29.40 23.13
CA PRO A 90 -20.48 29.40 24.51
C PRO A 90 -19.33 29.72 25.46
N THR A 91 -19.62 30.50 26.51
CA THR A 91 -18.66 30.84 27.55
C THR A 91 -18.49 29.69 28.55
N ASP A 92 -19.47 28.79 28.64
CA ASP A 92 -19.37 27.57 29.44
C ASP A 92 -18.48 26.52 28.77
N LYS A 93 -17.28 26.33 29.35
CA LYS A 93 -16.30 25.33 28.90
C LYS A 93 -16.80 23.89 29.00
N LYS A 94 -17.67 23.56 29.97
CA LYS A 94 -18.22 22.21 30.12
C LYS A 94 -19.20 21.92 28.99
N LEU A 95 -20.06 22.86 28.66
CA LEU A 95 -20.96 22.78 27.50
C LEU A 95 -20.16 22.63 26.20
N LEU A 96 -19.10 23.42 26.04
CA LEU A 96 -18.22 23.33 24.87
C LEU A 96 -17.53 21.96 24.76
N ALA A 97 -17.05 21.39 25.87
CA ALA A 97 -16.48 20.05 25.92
C ALA A 97 -17.51 18.96 25.54
N VAL A 98 -18.76 19.09 25.99
CA VAL A 98 -19.86 18.18 25.64
C VAL A 98 -20.17 18.26 24.14
N LEU A 99 -20.23 19.46 23.56
CA LEU A 99 -20.47 19.66 22.12
C LEU A 99 -19.38 19.01 21.26
N TYR A 100 -18.10 19.25 21.60
CA TYR A 100 -16.99 18.60 20.91
C TYR A 100 -17.05 17.07 21.06
N THR A 101 -17.31 16.56 22.26
CA THR A 101 -17.40 15.11 22.49
C THR A 101 -18.55 14.48 21.70
N ASN A 102 -19.72 15.10 21.69
CA ASN A 102 -20.87 14.59 20.95
C ASN A 102 -20.64 14.62 19.44
N ARG A 103 -20.06 15.70 18.90
CA ARG A 103 -19.65 15.76 17.48
C ARG A 103 -18.63 14.69 17.14
N GLY A 104 -17.63 14.49 18.01
CA GLY A 104 -16.63 13.44 17.89
C GLY A 104 -17.24 12.03 17.85
N ILE A 105 -18.19 11.73 18.74
CA ILE A 105 -18.93 10.46 18.75
C ILE A 105 -19.64 10.24 17.42
N VAL A 106 -20.32 11.26 16.88
CA VAL A 106 -21.00 11.15 15.58
C VAL A 106 -20.01 10.91 14.44
N HIS A 107 -18.85 11.58 14.44
CA HIS A 107 -17.78 11.24 13.51
C HIS A 107 -17.33 9.78 13.64
N GLY A 108 -17.19 9.27 14.87
CA GLY A 108 -16.89 7.86 15.13
C GLY A 108 -17.95 6.89 14.60
N LEU A 109 -19.24 7.23 14.74
CA LEU A 109 -20.36 6.45 14.17
C LEU A 109 -20.31 6.41 12.63
N ARG A 110 -19.80 7.47 12.00
CA ARG A 110 -19.53 7.52 10.56
C ARG A 110 -18.20 6.86 10.15
N LYS A 111 -17.52 6.16 11.05
CA LYS A 111 -16.18 5.56 10.85
C LYS A 111 -15.05 6.57 10.62
N ASN A 112 -15.30 7.85 10.88
CA ASN A 112 -14.30 8.92 10.82
C ASN A 112 -13.57 9.04 12.16
N HIS A 113 -12.85 7.99 12.55
CA HIS A 113 -12.19 7.89 13.85
C HIS A 113 -11.09 8.94 14.07
N GLY A 114 -10.42 9.39 13.01
CA GLY A 114 -9.43 10.48 13.10
C GLY A 114 -10.06 11.81 13.53
N SER A 115 -11.22 12.17 12.97
CA SER A 115 -11.96 13.36 13.38
C SER A 115 -12.54 13.23 14.79
N CYS A 116 -12.99 12.02 15.16
CA CYS A 116 -13.42 11.72 16.53
C CYS A 116 -12.32 12.01 17.56
N VAL A 117 -11.09 11.55 17.30
CA VAL A 117 -9.93 11.80 18.19
C VAL A 117 -9.63 13.31 18.29
N LYS A 118 -9.65 14.03 17.16
CA LYS A 118 -9.41 15.48 17.15
C LYS A 118 -10.44 16.23 18.01
N ASP A 119 -11.72 15.92 17.84
CA ASP A 119 -12.79 16.54 18.60
C ASP A 119 -12.73 16.18 20.08
N CYS A 120 -12.46 14.92 20.43
CA CYS A 120 -12.29 14.53 21.83
C CYS A 120 -11.07 15.22 22.47
N ASN A 121 -9.97 15.40 21.74
CA ASN A 121 -8.81 16.16 22.23
C ASN A 121 -9.15 17.65 22.43
N CYS A 122 -9.98 18.25 21.57
CA CYS A 122 -10.53 19.58 21.80
C CYS A 122 -11.39 19.62 23.05
N ALA A 123 -12.26 18.62 23.27
CA ALA A 123 -13.09 18.53 24.48
C ALA A 123 -12.25 18.45 25.76
N ILE A 124 -11.21 17.60 25.77
CA ILE A 124 -10.28 17.45 26.90
C ILE A 124 -9.55 18.76 27.22
N LYS A 125 -9.21 19.56 26.21
CA LYS A 125 -8.59 20.88 26.41
C LYS A 125 -9.54 21.88 27.08
N GLN A 126 -10.84 21.79 26.79
CA GLN A 126 -11.85 22.68 27.37
C GLN A 126 -12.22 22.26 28.80
N ASP A 127 -12.45 20.96 29.00
CA ASP A 127 -12.74 20.36 30.29
C ASP A 127 -11.90 19.08 30.49
N PRO A 128 -10.75 19.19 31.18
CA PRO A 128 -9.90 18.05 31.50
C PRO A 128 -10.60 17.01 32.38
N THR A 129 -11.72 17.36 33.05
CA THR A 129 -12.49 16.43 33.88
C THR A 129 -13.50 15.59 33.09
N HIS A 130 -13.65 15.85 31.79
CA HIS A 130 -14.63 15.19 30.94
C HIS A 130 -14.18 13.77 30.50
N LEU A 131 -14.34 12.79 31.40
CA LEU A 131 -13.89 11.40 31.21
C LEU A 131 -14.42 10.72 29.93
N LYS A 132 -15.62 11.08 29.47
CA LYS A 132 -16.24 10.51 28.26
C LYS A 132 -15.42 10.80 27.00
N ALA A 133 -14.75 11.97 26.93
CA ALA A 133 -13.87 12.29 25.80
C ALA A 133 -12.62 11.40 25.78
N TYR A 134 -12.00 11.14 26.94
CA TYR A 134 -10.85 10.24 27.03
C TYR A 134 -11.20 8.83 26.56
N PHE A 135 -12.31 8.27 27.05
CA PHE A 135 -12.78 6.95 26.65
C PHE A 135 -13.03 6.87 25.13
N GLN A 136 -13.75 7.86 24.58
CA GLN A 136 -14.11 7.85 23.17
C GLN A 136 -12.89 8.06 22.25
N ALA A 137 -11.93 8.91 22.66
CA ALA A 137 -10.67 9.10 21.95
C ALA A 137 -9.82 7.83 21.94
N ALA A 138 -9.59 7.23 23.12
CA ALA A 138 -8.82 5.99 23.26
C ALA A 138 -9.46 4.84 22.47
N LYS A 139 -10.79 4.69 22.53
CA LYS A 139 -11.53 3.70 21.72
C LYS A 139 -11.32 3.93 20.22
N SER A 140 -11.29 5.18 19.78
CA SER A 140 -11.08 5.52 18.37
C SER A 140 -9.63 5.26 17.93
N LEU A 141 -8.65 5.52 18.79
CA LEU A 141 -7.24 5.21 18.54
C LEU A 141 -6.99 3.69 18.44
N MET A 142 -7.68 2.89 19.25
CA MET A 142 -7.66 1.44 19.15
C MET A 142 -8.12 0.95 17.77
N ILE A 143 -9.20 1.52 17.24
CA ILE A 143 -9.70 1.20 15.89
C ILE A 143 -8.69 1.64 14.82
N LEU A 144 -7.99 2.75 15.04
CA LEU A 144 -6.91 3.23 14.16
C LEU A 144 -5.59 2.45 14.33
N SER A 145 -5.56 1.38 15.14
CA SER A 145 -4.33 0.62 15.44
C SER A 145 -3.19 1.49 15.99
N ARG A 146 -3.54 2.48 16.81
CA ARG A 146 -2.59 3.35 17.54
C ARG A 146 -2.71 3.11 19.06
N PRO A 147 -2.33 1.92 19.56
CA PRO A 147 -2.54 1.55 20.96
C PRO A 147 -1.68 2.34 21.95
N VAL A 148 -0.49 2.81 21.56
CA VAL A 148 0.39 3.60 22.45
C VAL A 148 -0.31 4.90 22.88
N GLU A 149 -0.80 5.67 21.93
CA GLU A 149 -1.55 6.90 22.20
C GLU A 149 -2.87 6.62 22.95
N ALA A 150 -3.51 5.47 22.69
CA ALA A 150 -4.68 5.06 23.44
C ALA A 150 -4.36 4.81 24.92
N MET A 151 -3.24 4.15 25.22
CA MET A 151 -2.76 3.92 26.58
C MET A 151 -2.44 5.24 27.29
N GLU A 152 -1.74 6.15 26.63
CA GLU A 152 -1.42 7.48 27.17
C GLU A 152 -2.69 8.27 27.52
N LEU A 153 -3.71 8.23 26.65
CA LEU A 153 -5.01 8.87 26.93
C LEU A 153 -5.77 8.18 28.06
N CYS A 154 -5.77 6.85 28.14
CA CYS A 154 -6.37 6.16 29.28
C CYS A 154 -5.66 6.54 30.58
N GLU A 155 -4.33 6.60 30.60
CA GLU A 155 -3.55 7.03 31.77
C GLU A 155 -3.85 8.47 32.17
N ALA A 156 -3.98 9.38 31.20
CA ALA A 156 -4.38 10.76 31.47
C ALA A 156 -5.79 10.82 32.09
N GLY A 157 -6.74 10.03 31.59
CA GLY A 157 -8.09 9.93 32.16
C GLY A 157 -8.12 9.30 33.56
N LEU A 158 -7.29 8.30 33.82
CA LEU A 158 -7.17 7.65 35.13
C LEU A 158 -6.53 8.56 36.19
N LYS A 159 -5.68 9.52 35.80
CA LYS A 159 -5.20 10.57 36.71
C LYS A 159 -6.31 11.50 37.18
N VAL A 160 -7.38 11.65 36.40
CA VAL A 160 -8.55 12.46 36.73
C VAL A 160 -9.53 11.68 37.61
N ALA A 161 -9.78 10.41 37.26
CA ALA A 161 -10.62 9.49 38.05
C ALA A 161 -9.97 8.11 38.11
N ALA A 162 -9.26 7.86 39.22
CA ALA A 162 -8.44 6.67 39.42
C ALA A 162 -9.25 5.37 39.55
N ASP A 163 -10.54 5.47 39.88
CA ASP A 163 -11.48 4.36 40.07
C ASP A 163 -12.31 4.04 38.81
N ASN A 164 -11.94 4.58 37.64
CA ASN A 164 -12.68 4.34 36.41
C ASN A 164 -12.33 2.98 35.76
N GLU A 165 -13.12 1.95 36.11
CA GLU A 165 -12.99 0.58 35.58
C GLU A 165 -13.00 0.53 34.04
N THR A 166 -13.79 1.36 33.37
CA THR A 166 -13.89 1.35 31.90
C THR A 166 -12.62 1.81 31.20
N LEU A 167 -11.88 2.75 31.80
CA LEU A 167 -10.60 3.22 31.27
C LEU A 167 -9.47 2.22 31.56
N GLU A 168 -9.49 1.57 32.72
CA GLU A 168 -8.55 0.48 33.04
C GLU A 168 -8.71 -0.70 32.07
N GLU A 169 -9.94 -1.16 31.82
CA GLU A 169 -10.19 -2.21 30.83
C GLU A 169 -9.71 -1.82 29.43
N LEU A 170 -9.95 -0.58 29.03
CA LEU A 170 -9.55 -0.09 27.71
C LEU A 170 -8.04 0.01 27.59
N LYS A 171 -7.35 0.43 28.66
CA LYS A 171 -5.89 0.43 28.76
C LYS A 171 -5.31 -0.98 28.62
N ALA A 172 -5.90 -1.96 29.31
CA ALA A 172 -5.49 -3.37 29.19
C ALA A 172 -5.68 -3.90 27.76
N LYS A 173 -6.80 -3.58 27.11
CA LYS A 173 -7.05 -3.91 25.70
C LYS A 173 -6.00 -3.27 24.77
N ALA A 174 -5.63 -2.02 25.04
CA ALA A 174 -4.59 -1.31 24.28
C ALA A 174 -3.21 -1.94 24.44
N MET A 175 -2.84 -2.32 25.66
CA MET A 175 -1.59 -3.03 25.95
C MET A 175 -1.50 -4.37 25.21
N ASN A 176 -2.58 -5.15 25.21
CA ASN A 176 -2.64 -6.41 24.45
C ASN A 176 -2.48 -6.18 22.95
N LEU A 177 -3.16 -5.17 22.39
CA LEU A 177 -3.01 -4.83 20.98
C LEU A 177 -1.57 -4.41 20.63
N GLN A 178 -0.92 -3.62 21.49
CA GLN A 178 0.47 -3.23 21.31
C GLN A 178 1.41 -4.44 21.30
N ALA A 179 1.21 -5.40 22.22
CA ALA A 179 2.01 -6.63 22.27
C ALA A 179 1.83 -7.47 20.98
N VAL A 180 0.60 -7.57 20.47
CA VAL A 180 0.31 -8.29 19.21
C VAL A 180 0.97 -7.62 18.00
N ILE A 181 0.94 -6.28 17.93
CA ILE A 181 1.58 -5.53 16.85
C ILE A 181 3.10 -5.71 16.92
N ALA A 182 3.70 -5.52 18.09
CA ALA A 182 5.14 -5.67 18.30
C ALA A 182 5.63 -7.09 17.94
N ALA A 183 4.92 -8.14 18.36
CA ALA A 183 5.28 -9.53 18.04
C ALA A 183 5.21 -9.81 16.53
N LYS A 184 4.24 -9.23 15.81
CA LYS A 184 4.15 -9.35 14.35
C LYS A 184 5.31 -8.63 13.65
N GLU A 185 5.67 -7.44 14.10
CA GLU A 185 6.79 -6.67 13.56
C GLU A 185 8.12 -7.37 13.80
N GLU A 186 8.35 -7.91 15.01
CA GLU A 186 9.54 -8.67 15.35
C GLU A 186 9.65 -9.93 14.48
N LYS A 187 8.56 -10.69 14.31
CA LYS A 187 8.55 -11.87 13.43
C LYS A 187 8.88 -11.49 11.98
N LYS A 188 8.33 -10.39 11.48
CA LYS A 188 8.61 -9.91 10.12
C LYS A 188 10.08 -9.49 9.97
N GLN A 189 10.63 -8.77 10.95
CA GLN A 189 12.03 -8.36 10.94
C GLN A 189 12.98 -9.55 11.09
N GLY A 190 12.63 -10.53 11.92
CA GLY A 190 13.37 -11.78 12.10
C GLY A 190 13.46 -12.55 10.78
N ALA A 191 12.33 -12.75 10.09
CA ALA A 191 12.29 -13.41 8.79
C ALA A 191 13.17 -12.69 7.75
N VAL A 192 13.09 -11.35 7.67
CA VAL A 192 13.92 -10.56 6.74
C VAL A 192 15.41 -10.68 7.06
N LYS A 193 15.80 -10.59 8.34
CA LYS A 193 17.19 -10.73 8.77
C LYS A 193 17.73 -12.13 8.47
N GLU A 194 16.92 -13.16 8.71
CA GLU A 194 17.28 -14.55 8.42
C GLU A 194 17.51 -14.78 6.92
N SER A 195 16.57 -14.34 6.07
CA SER A 195 16.73 -14.41 4.60
C SER A 195 17.97 -13.65 4.12
N HIS A 196 18.22 -12.45 4.64
CA HIS A 196 19.42 -11.67 4.29
C HIS A 196 20.71 -12.36 4.73
N SER A 197 20.73 -12.98 5.92
CA SER A 197 21.88 -13.74 6.42
C SER A 197 22.15 -14.99 5.57
N LYS A 198 21.10 -15.72 5.19
CA LYS A 198 21.20 -16.90 4.31
C LYS A 198 21.77 -16.53 2.94
N LEU A 199 21.20 -15.51 2.29
CA LEU A 199 21.69 -15.00 1.01
C LEU A 199 23.15 -14.53 1.10
N SER A 200 23.51 -13.77 2.15
CA SER A 200 24.90 -13.35 2.36
C SER A 200 25.86 -14.53 2.54
N GLY A 201 25.43 -15.58 3.24
CA GLY A 201 26.16 -16.84 3.36
C GLY A 201 26.38 -17.52 2.01
N ALA A 202 25.31 -17.68 1.23
CA ALA A 202 25.37 -18.26 -0.11
C ALA A 202 26.31 -17.47 -1.03
N PHE A 203 26.18 -16.14 -1.09
CA PHE A 203 27.04 -15.27 -1.89
C PHE A 203 28.54 -15.44 -1.55
N LYS A 204 28.88 -15.54 -0.26
CA LYS A 204 30.27 -15.79 0.17
C LYS A 204 30.78 -17.15 -0.29
N GLN A 205 29.96 -18.20 -0.20
CA GLN A 205 30.36 -19.54 -0.66
C GLN A 205 30.54 -19.60 -2.17
N LEU A 206 29.65 -18.94 -2.93
CA LEU A 206 29.77 -18.84 -4.39
C LEU A 206 31.02 -18.07 -4.81
N ALA A 207 31.29 -16.92 -4.17
CA ALA A 207 32.49 -16.13 -4.43
C ALA A 207 33.78 -16.92 -4.12
N ALA A 208 33.79 -17.71 -3.04
CA ALA A 208 34.93 -18.57 -2.69
C ALA A 208 35.20 -19.67 -3.73
N ARG A 209 34.20 -20.04 -4.54
CA ARG A 209 34.32 -20.99 -5.66
C ARG A 209 34.63 -20.31 -7.00
N GLY A 210 34.85 -18.99 -7.00
CA GLY A 210 35.15 -18.22 -8.20
C GLY A 210 33.94 -17.97 -9.10
N ILE A 211 32.73 -18.15 -8.60
CA ILE A 211 31.49 -17.94 -9.35
C ILE A 211 31.16 -16.45 -9.33
N VAL A 212 31.01 -15.85 -10.51
CA VAL A 212 30.76 -14.43 -10.66
C VAL A 212 29.26 -14.18 -10.81
N ILE A 213 28.76 -13.21 -10.04
CA ILE A 213 27.34 -12.88 -9.97
C ILE A 213 27.11 -11.51 -10.58
N ASP A 214 26.09 -11.42 -11.43
CA ASP A 214 25.63 -10.20 -12.06
C ASP A 214 24.46 -9.59 -11.27
N PHE A 215 24.68 -8.38 -10.76
CA PHE A 215 23.73 -7.61 -9.96
C PHE A 215 22.96 -6.57 -10.76
N GLU A 216 23.30 -6.36 -12.03
CA GLU A 216 22.70 -5.31 -12.87
C GLU A 216 21.37 -5.75 -13.51
N GLN A 217 21.19 -7.07 -13.64
CA GLN A 217 20.02 -7.70 -14.21
C GLN A 217 18.78 -7.53 -13.30
N PRO A 218 17.59 -7.21 -13.86
CA PRO A 218 16.35 -7.14 -13.10
C PRO A 218 15.92 -8.54 -12.61
N PRO A 219 15.11 -8.63 -11.53
CA PRO A 219 14.65 -9.91 -11.04
C PRO A 219 13.84 -10.68 -12.09
N VAL A 220 14.13 -11.97 -12.23
CA VAL A 220 13.29 -12.87 -13.02
C VAL A 220 11.99 -13.03 -12.25
N GLY A 221 10.88 -12.47 -12.75
CA GLY A 221 9.58 -12.50 -12.08
C GLY A 221 8.99 -13.91 -11.95
N LEU A 222 9.64 -14.80 -11.20
CA LEU A 222 9.23 -16.17 -10.94
C LEU A 222 7.94 -16.17 -10.10
N PRO A 223 7.02 -17.12 -10.32
CA PRO A 223 5.81 -17.26 -9.51
C PRO A 223 6.15 -17.40 -8.02
N GLU A 224 5.32 -16.86 -7.10
CA GLU A 224 5.55 -16.94 -5.64
C GLU A 224 5.77 -18.38 -5.12
N HIS A 225 5.22 -19.38 -5.80
CA HIS A 225 5.37 -20.81 -5.45
C HIS A 225 6.70 -21.42 -5.94
N ALA A 226 7.41 -20.74 -6.83
CA ALA A 226 8.73 -21.12 -7.32
C ALA A 226 9.86 -20.58 -6.42
N ALA A 227 9.56 -20.23 -5.17
CA ALA A 227 10.47 -19.74 -4.13
C ALA A 227 11.55 -20.76 -3.80
N VAL A 228 12.44 -20.99 -4.74
CA VAL A 228 13.54 -21.94 -4.68
C VAL A 228 14.80 -21.14 -4.49
N GLU A 229 15.37 -21.30 -3.31
CA GLU A 229 16.67 -20.76 -2.97
C GLU A 229 17.75 -21.77 -3.39
N ILE A 230 18.92 -21.25 -3.76
CA ILE A 230 20.12 -22.08 -3.90
C ILE A 230 20.34 -22.90 -2.62
N SER A 231 20.75 -24.15 -2.76
CA SER A 231 21.03 -25.01 -1.60
C SER A 231 22.40 -25.68 -1.70
N PHE A 232 22.85 -26.22 -0.58
CA PHE A 232 24.11 -26.94 -0.48
C PHE A 232 23.84 -28.28 0.22
N ASP A 233 24.28 -29.38 -0.37
CA ASP A 233 24.06 -30.71 0.22
C ASP A 233 25.06 -31.04 1.33
N HIS A 234 24.96 -32.26 1.88
CA HIS A 234 25.85 -32.74 2.94
C HIS A 234 27.33 -32.86 2.52
N MET A 235 27.63 -32.89 1.21
CA MET A 235 28.99 -32.85 0.66
C MET A 235 29.44 -31.42 0.34
N ASN A 236 28.60 -30.43 0.67
CA ASN A 236 28.80 -29.03 0.33
C ASN A 236 28.79 -28.77 -1.19
N LEU A 237 28.14 -29.63 -1.99
CA LEU A 237 27.94 -29.37 -3.41
C LEU A 237 26.74 -28.45 -3.62
N ILE A 238 26.83 -27.56 -4.59
CA ILE A 238 25.78 -26.59 -4.91
C ILE A 238 24.65 -27.29 -5.64
N HIS A 239 23.42 -26.97 -5.24
CA HIS A 239 22.23 -27.27 -6.02
C HIS A 239 21.62 -25.97 -6.53
N TRP A 240 21.49 -25.90 -7.86
CA TRP A 240 21.06 -24.72 -8.60
C TRP A 240 19.60 -24.83 -9.03
N PRO A 241 18.81 -23.76 -8.88
CA PRO A 241 17.60 -23.60 -9.67
C PRO A 241 17.97 -23.25 -11.12
N VAL A 242 17.43 -24.00 -12.07
CA VAL A 242 17.70 -23.87 -13.50
C VAL A 242 16.40 -23.64 -14.26
N LEU A 243 16.33 -22.53 -14.99
CA LEU A 243 15.23 -22.16 -15.87
C LEU A 243 15.63 -22.44 -17.33
N PHE A 244 14.96 -23.40 -17.94
CA PHE A 244 15.04 -23.65 -19.38
C PHE A 244 13.99 -22.81 -20.10
N MET A 245 14.41 -22.04 -21.09
CA MET A 245 13.54 -21.24 -21.94
C MET A 245 13.53 -21.83 -23.34
N TYR A 246 12.35 -21.96 -23.93
CA TYR A 246 12.13 -22.45 -25.30
C TYR A 246 11.56 -21.31 -26.14
N PRO A 247 12.42 -20.47 -26.77
CA PRO A 247 11.97 -19.23 -27.38
C PRO A 247 11.00 -19.43 -28.54
N GLU A 248 11.10 -20.55 -29.26
CA GLU A 248 10.21 -20.92 -30.36
C GLU A 248 8.73 -20.92 -29.96
N PHE A 249 8.45 -21.43 -28.75
CA PHE A 249 7.09 -21.61 -28.26
C PHE A 249 6.73 -20.64 -27.14
N SER A 250 7.66 -19.76 -26.75
CA SER A 250 7.54 -18.91 -25.57
C SER A 250 7.16 -19.71 -24.32
N GLN A 251 7.77 -20.88 -24.16
CA GLN A 251 7.57 -21.77 -23.03
C GLN A 251 8.80 -21.77 -22.13
N THR A 252 8.61 -22.18 -20.89
CA THR A 252 9.68 -22.32 -19.90
C THR A 252 9.46 -23.52 -19.02
N ASP A 253 10.53 -24.22 -18.67
CA ASP A 253 10.55 -25.24 -17.61
C ASP A 253 11.49 -24.79 -16.49
N PHE A 254 11.08 -24.96 -15.24
CA PHE A 254 11.87 -24.60 -14.08
C PHE A 254 12.20 -25.84 -13.25
N VAL A 255 13.48 -26.20 -13.22
CA VAL A 255 14.01 -27.30 -12.40
C VAL A 255 14.59 -26.71 -11.12
N GLN A 256 14.00 -27.08 -9.99
CA GLN A 256 14.27 -26.43 -8.71
C GLN A 256 15.62 -26.85 -8.10
N ASP A 257 16.00 -28.11 -8.28
CA ASP A 257 17.11 -28.73 -7.55
C ASP A 257 18.03 -29.47 -8.52
N VAL A 258 19.06 -28.78 -9.00
CA VAL A 258 20.06 -29.33 -9.93
C VAL A 258 21.44 -29.33 -9.30
N ALA A 259 21.93 -30.52 -8.95
CA ALA A 259 23.28 -30.66 -8.43
C ALA A 259 24.34 -30.19 -9.44
N GLU A 260 25.37 -29.48 -8.96
CA GLU A 260 26.34 -28.80 -9.82
C GLU A 260 27.19 -29.73 -10.70
N TYR A 261 27.26 -31.02 -10.35
CA TYR A 261 28.00 -32.03 -11.11
C TYR A 261 27.19 -32.63 -12.28
N LEU A 262 25.88 -32.38 -12.33
CA LEU A 262 25.04 -32.87 -13.42
C LEU A 262 25.34 -32.11 -14.72
N THR A 263 25.25 -32.83 -15.83
CA THR A 263 25.33 -32.25 -17.17
C THR A 263 24.03 -31.58 -17.57
N ILE A 264 24.11 -30.56 -18.42
CA ILE A 264 22.92 -29.88 -18.97
C ILE A 264 21.97 -30.90 -19.63
N ARG A 265 22.51 -31.90 -20.31
CA ARG A 265 21.76 -33.02 -20.89
C ARG A 265 20.98 -33.80 -19.84
N GLU A 266 21.59 -34.13 -18.71
CA GLU A 266 20.91 -34.87 -17.63
C GLU A 266 19.76 -34.03 -17.07
N CYS A 267 19.97 -32.72 -16.88
CA CYS A 267 18.92 -31.79 -16.48
C CYS A 267 17.76 -31.79 -17.50
N LEU A 268 18.07 -31.69 -18.79
CA LEU A 268 17.08 -31.67 -19.87
C LEU A 268 16.29 -32.98 -19.98
N LYS A 269 16.88 -34.13 -19.66
CA LYS A 269 16.14 -35.42 -19.65
C LYS A 269 15.01 -35.47 -18.64
N HIS A 270 15.04 -34.63 -17.60
CA HIS A 270 13.95 -34.53 -16.63
C HIS A 270 12.73 -33.75 -17.16
N VAL A 271 12.94 -32.84 -18.11
CA VAL A 271 11.89 -31.97 -18.66
C VAL A 271 11.49 -32.32 -20.09
N LEU A 272 12.42 -32.88 -20.87
CA LEU A 272 12.21 -33.37 -22.23
C LEU A 272 12.26 -34.90 -22.24
N ASN A 273 11.10 -35.53 -22.06
CA ASN A 273 10.95 -36.98 -22.12
C ASN A 273 10.57 -37.43 -23.54
N PRO A 274 11.40 -38.22 -24.25
CA PRO A 274 11.07 -38.68 -25.60
C PRO A 274 9.81 -39.56 -25.68
N SER A 275 9.50 -40.31 -24.62
CA SER A 275 8.32 -41.17 -24.54
C SER A 275 7.04 -40.37 -24.30
N GLU A 276 7.15 -39.24 -23.61
CA GLU A 276 6.05 -38.35 -23.24
C GLU A 276 6.50 -36.90 -23.46
N PRO A 277 6.52 -36.43 -24.72
CA PRO A 277 7.01 -35.10 -25.04
C PRO A 277 6.06 -34.01 -24.51
N PRO A 278 6.58 -32.79 -24.25
CA PRO A 278 5.75 -31.69 -23.80
C PRO A 278 4.60 -31.39 -24.77
N PRO A 279 3.41 -30.95 -24.28
CA PRO A 279 2.23 -30.70 -25.13
C PRO A 279 2.46 -29.67 -26.25
N TRP A 280 3.43 -28.77 -26.05
CA TRP A 280 3.81 -27.75 -27.01
C TRP A 280 4.72 -28.29 -28.13
N ASP A 281 5.46 -29.38 -27.91
CA ASP A 281 6.34 -30.01 -28.91
C ASP A 281 5.63 -31.12 -29.71
N LYS A 282 4.62 -30.72 -30.50
CA LYS A 282 3.85 -31.67 -31.33
C LYS A 282 4.72 -32.35 -32.40
N ALA A 283 5.76 -31.67 -32.86
CA ALA A 283 6.67 -32.16 -33.89
C ALA A 283 7.74 -33.13 -33.33
N LYS A 284 7.86 -33.24 -32.00
CA LYS A 284 8.89 -34.01 -31.29
C LYS A 284 10.30 -33.57 -31.71
N ALA A 285 10.48 -32.26 -31.90
CA ALA A 285 11.72 -31.66 -32.35
C ALA A 285 12.70 -31.46 -31.18
N TYR A 286 12.23 -31.35 -29.94
CA TYR A 286 13.05 -31.07 -28.77
C TYR A 286 13.49 -32.37 -28.09
N THR A 287 14.59 -32.93 -28.59
CA THR A 287 15.22 -34.16 -28.09
C THR A 287 16.29 -33.84 -27.04
N THR A 288 17.11 -34.82 -26.66
CA THR A 288 18.30 -34.63 -25.79
C THR A 288 19.60 -35.06 -26.48
N SER A 289 19.58 -35.13 -27.82
CA SER A 289 20.73 -35.47 -28.66
C SER A 289 21.63 -34.24 -28.87
N GLU A 290 22.95 -34.45 -28.83
CA GLU A 290 23.95 -33.40 -29.09
C GLU A 290 23.88 -32.85 -30.51
N ASP A 291 23.52 -33.69 -31.48
CA ASP A 291 23.50 -33.31 -32.89
C ASP A 291 22.25 -32.49 -33.27
N GLU A 292 21.23 -32.53 -32.43
CA GLU A 292 19.87 -32.01 -32.72
C GLU A 292 19.48 -30.85 -31.82
N LEU A 293 19.99 -30.77 -30.59
CA LEU A 293 19.63 -29.77 -29.62
C LEU A 293 20.82 -28.86 -29.28
N GLU A 294 20.59 -27.55 -29.38
CA GLU A 294 21.55 -26.53 -29.00
C GLU A 294 21.07 -25.82 -27.73
N VAL A 295 22.02 -25.50 -26.85
CA VAL A 295 21.74 -24.73 -25.64
C VAL A 295 22.61 -23.49 -25.61
N TYR A 296 22.03 -22.38 -25.20
CA TYR A 296 22.68 -21.08 -25.15
C TYR A 296 22.50 -20.44 -23.77
N PHE A 297 23.41 -19.56 -23.40
CA PHE A 297 23.22 -18.57 -22.34
C PHE A 297 23.49 -17.17 -22.88
N GLU A 298 22.93 -16.15 -22.23
CA GLU A 298 23.18 -14.75 -22.58
C GLU A 298 24.41 -14.22 -21.83
N ASP A 299 25.42 -13.70 -22.54
CA ASP A 299 26.52 -12.95 -21.93
C ASP A 299 26.05 -11.55 -21.56
N THR A 300 25.82 -11.33 -20.26
CA THR A 300 25.17 -10.13 -19.75
C THR A 300 26.08 -8.91 -19.66
N LYS A 301 27.41 -9.05 -19.76
CA LYS A 301 28.36 -7.95 -19.50
C LYS A 301 28.95 -7.30 -20.74
N PHE A 302 29.36 -8.08 -21.74
CA PHE A 302 30.21 -7.53 -22.80
C PHE A 302 29.49 -7.31 -24.13
N ALA A 303 28.45 -8.08 -24.44
CA ALA A 303 27.79 -7.98 -25.75
C ALA A 303 26.27 -8.27 -25.77
N LYS A 304 25.66 -8.76 -24.68
CA LYS A 304 24.29 -9.33 -24.71
C LYS A 304 24.12 -10.34 -25.85
N GLN A 305 25.19 -11.10 -26.11
CA GLN A 305 25.23 -12.11 -27.16
C GLN A 305 24.82 -13.46 -26.57
N MET A 306 24.17 -14.29 -27.38
CA MET A 306 23.95 -15.68 -27.00
C MET A 306 25.23 -16.48 -27.25
N VAL A 307 25.68 -17.20 -26.24
CA VAL A 307 26.85 -18.06 -26.30
C VAL A 307 26.38 -19.51 -26.26
N GLU A 308 26.72 -20.28 -27.30
CA GLU A 308 26.42 -21.70 -27.36
C GLU A 308 27.25 -22.48 -26.32
N VAL A 309 26.61 -23.42 -25.63
CA VAL A 309 27.26 -24.30 -24.67
C VAL A 309 26.90 -25.77 -24.97
N PRO A 310 27.89 -26.67 -25.05
CA PRO A 310 27.60 -28.10 -25.25
C PRO A 310 26.77 -28.66 -24.10
N ILE A 311 25.72 -29.42 -24.44
CA ILE A 311 24.83 -30.04 -23.44
C ILE A 311 25.53 -31.10 -22.56
N THR A 312 26.73 -31.53 -22.93
CA THR A 312 27.58 -32.45 -22.15
C THR A 312 28.33 -31.78 -21.01
N ARG A 313 28.38 -30.44 -20.98
CA ARG A 313 29.01 -29.73 -19.87
C ARG A 313 28.20 -29.87 -18.59
N THR A 314 28.92 -29.97 -17.48
CA THR A 314 28.33 -29.89 -16.15
C THR A 314 27.94 -28.46 -15.80
N ILE A 315 27.02 -28.30 -14.84
CA ILE A 315 26.67 -26.97 -14.32
C ILE A 315 27.90 -26.27 -13.68
N THR A 316 28.79 -27.04 -13.05
CA THR A 316 30.08 -26.53 -12.54
C THR A 316 30.94 -25.93 -13.65
N GLU A 317 31.03 -26.60 -14.80
CA GLU A 317 31.79 -26.09 -15.95
C GLU A 317 31.10 -24.89 -16.60
N LEU A 318 29.77 -24.90 -16.66
CA LEU A 318 28.96 -23.79 -17.15
C LEU A 318 29.22 -22.50 -16.35
N THR A 319 29.19 -22.58 -15.02
CA THR A 319 29.43 -21.41 -14.14
C THR A 319 30.84 -20.81 -14.26
N LYS A 320 31.77 -21.54 -14.89
CA LYS A 320 33.15 -21.10 -15.17
C LYS A 320 33.38 -20.71 -16.62
N CYS A 321 32.36 -20.78 -17.48
CA CYS A 321 32.45 -20.36 -18.87
C CYS A 321 32.74 -18.85 -18.95
N PRO A 322 33.64 -18.41 -19.83
CA PRO A 322 33.80 -16.98 -20.13
C PRO A 322 32.46 -16.38 -20.59
N GLY A 323 32.10 -15.24 -20.03
CA GLY A 323 30.84 -14.55 -20.33
C GLY A 323 29.61 -15.10 -19.58
N PHE A 324 29.72 -16.22 -18.87
CA PHE A 324 28.64 -16.71 -18.03
C PHE A 324 28.66 -16.03 -16.66
N TYR A 325 27.55 -15.40 -16.29
CA TYR A 325 27.36 -14.79 -14.98
C TYR A 325 26.06 -15.28 -14.37
N VAL A 326 26.14 -15.73 -13.12
CA VAL A 326 24.94 -16.11 -12.38
C VAL A 326 24.16 -14.85 -12.02
N ARG A 327 22.84 -14.86 -12.19
CA ARG A 327 22.00 -13.70 -11.85
C ARG A 327 21.98 -13.44 -10.36
N ARG A 328 21.64 -12.20 -9.95
CA ARG A 328 21.38 -11.84 -8.55
C ARG A 328 20.43 -12.79 -7.83
N ASP A 329 19.42 -13.30 -8.53
CA ASP A 329 18.41 -14.20 -7.97
C ASP A 329 18.93 -15.64 -7.80
N LEU A 330 20.21 -15.91 -8.13
CA LEU A 330 20.87 -17.21 -8.04
C LEU A 330 20.24 -18.31 -8.91
N VAL A 331 19.56 -17.89 -9.98
CA VAL A 331 18.96 -18.76 -11.00
C VAL A 331 19.83 -18.80 -12.24
N ILE A 332 20.06 -20.02 -12.75
CA ILE A 332 20.70 -20.25 -14.05
C ILE A 332 19.61 -20.23 -15.11
N ILE A 333 19.80 -19.43 -16.17
CA ILE A 333 18.87 -19.38 -17.31
C ILE A 333 19.58 -19.94 -18.54
N LEU A 334 18.94 -20.91 -19.19
CA LEU A 334 19.43 -21.53 -20.41
C LEU A 334 18.36 -21.48 -21.50
N PHE A 335 18.75 -21.12 -22.70
CA PHE A 335 17.89 -21.07 -23.88
C PHE A 335 18.10 -22.35 -24.68
N VAL A 336 17.02 -23.07 -24.95
CA VAL A 336 17.05 -24.36 -25.63
C VAL A 336 16.43 -24.20 -27.01
N VAL A 337 17.16 -24.63 -28.04
CA VAL A 337 16.74 -24.52 -29.45
C VAL A 337 17.00 -25.83 -30.18
N SER A 338 16.02 -26.28 -30.96
CA SER A 338 16.15 -27.50 -31.76
C SER A 338 16.56 -27.21 -33.21
N ARG A 339 17.59 -27.90 -33.70
CA ARG A 339 17.99 -27.94 -35.12
C ARG A 339 16.95 -28.64 -36.00
N LEU A 340 16.11 -29.49 -35.42
CA LEU A 340 15.05 -30.17 -36.16
C LEU A 340 13.92 -29.19 -36.54
N SER A 341 13.74 -28.10 -35.79
CA SER A 341 12.86 -26.99 -36.19
C SER A 341 13.57 -26.07 -37.18
N LYS A 342 13.74 -26.53 -38.43
CA LYS A 342 14.57 -25.87 -39.46
C LYS A 342 14.24 -24.38 -39.66
N ASN A 343 12.96 -24.02 -39.67
CA ASN A 343 12.53 -22.64 -39.90
C ASN A 343 12.91 -21.74 -38.73
N PHE A 344 12.62 -22.19 -37.50
CA PHE A 344 12.94 -21.42 -36.30
C PHE A 344 14.45 -21.37 -36.06
N HIS A 345 15.15 -22.49 -36.19
CA HIS A 345 16.61 -22.58 -36.05
C HIS A 345 17.32 -21.62 -37.00
N LYS A 346 16.92 -21.58 -38.28
CA LYS A 346 17.49 -20.64 -39.24
C LYS A 346 17.29 -19.18 -38.80
N MET A 347 16.07 -18.81 -38.38
CA MET A 347 15.76 -17.47 -37.88
C MET A 347 16.57 -17.14 -36.61
N TRP A 348 16.71 -18.10 -35.69
CA TRP A 348 17.49 -17.96 -34.46
C TRP A 348 18.95 -17.64 -34.78
N ILE A 349 19.60 -18.44 -35.64
CA ILE A 349 20.99 -18.23 -36.05
C ILE A 349 21.19 -16.91 -36.79
N GLU A 350 20.21 -16.47 -37.61
CA GLU A 350 20.24 -15.16 -38.26
C GLU A 350 20.21 -14.02 -37.24
N ASN A 351 19.37 -14.13 -36.20
CA ASN A 351 19.28 -13.15 -35.11
C ASN A 351 20.54 -13.11 -34.22
N LEU A 352 21.34 -14.18 -34.16
CA LEU A 352 22.60 -14.19 -33.41
C LEU A 352 23.73 -13.45 -34.14
N ARG A 353 23.62 -13.25 -35.46
CA ARG A 353 24.68 -12.67 -36.32
C ARG A 353 24.50 -11.19 -36.59
N GLY A 354 23.32 -10.64 -36.33
CA GLY A 354 22.99 -9.21 -36.47
C GLY A 354 23.06 -8.51 -35.14
#